data_AF-A0A7Y6F6D5-F1
#
_entry.id   AF-A0A7Y6F6D5-F1
#
_cell.length_a   1.000
_cell.length_b   1.000
_cell.length_c   1.000
_cell.angle_alpha   90.00
_cell.angle_beta   90.00
_cell.angle_gamma   90.00
#
_symmetry.space_group_name_H-M   'P 1'
#
loop_
_entity.id
_entity.type
_entity.pdbx_description
1 polymer ?
#
loop_
_entity_poly.entity_id
_entity_poly.type
_entity_poly.pdbx_seq_one_letter_code
_entity_poly.pdbx_strand_id
1 'polypeptide(L)'
;MTNMDRRGVLRLTSAATIAGGLVAGAGGVAHAAPRAARRITLTGRRTGANIPEVLTVGVPYFVRYELSDEQGESVGTENAHCLPVVVGLDGSSVLATLVLSLDDGLITAATAFQRPLPAVTESPVNAQPWSHVFAVTGGTEAYEGAVGSITIDHLTRDENVLTVDLADASL
;
A
#
# COMPACT_ATOMS: atom_id res chain seq x y z
N MET A 1 1.40 -51.74 31.47
CA MET A 1 2.62 -52.12 30.71
C MET A 1 2.70 -51.21 29.50
N THR A 2 3.83 -50.48 29.40
CA THR A 2 4.36 -49.68 28.25
C THR A 2 3.39 -48.65 27.61
N ASN A 3 3.37 -47.37 27.98
CA ASN A 3 4.38 -46.30 27.81
C ASN A 3 4.93 -46.17 26.37
N MET A 4 4.51 -45.13 25.65
CA MET A 4 5.45 -44.27 24.90
C MET A 4 4.81 -42.91 24.56
N ASP A 5 5.20 -41.92 25.35
CA ASP A 5 5.16 -40.49 25.05
C ASP A 5 5.97 -40.21 23.75
N ARG A 6 5.40 -39.49 22.79
CA ARG A 6 6.13 -38.93 21.63
C ARG A 6 5.82 -37.44 21.49
N ARG A 7 6.47 -36.70 22.38
CA ARG A 7 6.83 -35.28 22.24
C ARG A 7 7.52 -35.04 20.90
N GLY A 8 7.19 -33.92 20.27
CA GLY A 8 7.86 -33.42 19.07
C GLY A 8 7.58 -31.95 18.82
N VAL A 9 7.75 -31.11 19.86
CA VAL A 9 7.77 -29.65 19.72
C VAL A 9 8.98 -29.29 18.86
N LEU A 10 8.74 -28.81 17.64
CA LEU A 10 9.80 -28.25 16.80
C LEU A 10 10.15 -26.85 17.32
N ARG A 11 11.05 -26.80 18.31
CA ARG A 11 11.79 -25.58 18.68
C ARG A 11 12.90 -25.38 17.65
N LEU A 12 12.74 -24.41 16.77
CA LEU A 12 13.84 -23.94 15.92
C LEU A 12 14.57 -22.83 16.68
N THR A 13 15.55 -23.20 17.50
CA THR A 13 16.57 -22.29 18.01
C THR A 13 17.76 -22.32 17.06
N SER A 14 17.90 -21.29 16.23
CA SER A 14 19.13 -21.01 15.50
C SER A 14 19.74 -19.74 16.07
N ALA A 15 20.61 -19.91 17.07
CA ALA A 15 21.52 -18.87 17.51
C ALA A 15 22.68 -18.81 16.50
N ALA A 16 22.66 -17.80 15.62
CA ALA A 16 23.81 -17.44 14.81
C ALA A 16 24.62 -16.39 15.58
N THR A 17 25.68 -16.83 16.25
CA THR A 17 26.69 -15.95 16.83
C THR A 17 27.48 -15.32 15.67
N ILE A 18 27.12 -14.11 15.24
CA ILE A 18 27.98 -13.33 14.35
C ILE A 18 29.13 -12.78 15.20
N ALA A 19 30.23 -13.52 15.22
CA ALA A 19 31.53 -12.99 15.57
C ALA A 19 32.04 -12.16 14.38
N GLY A 20 31.56 -10.93 14.26
CA GLY A 20 32.08 -9.93 13.33
C GLY A 20 32.99 -8.98 14.08
N GLY A 21 34.30 -9.07 13.83
CA GLY A 21 35.32 -8.28 14.52
C GLY A 21 35.10 -6.77 14.37
N LEU A 22 35.26 -6.05 15.49
CA LEU A 22 35.44 -4.61 15.49
C LEU A 22 36.75 -4.27 14.75
N VAL A 23 36.63 -3.72 13.55
CA VAL A 23 37.62 -2.76 13.04
C VAL A 23 36.99 -1.39 13.17
N ALA A 24 37.15 -0.78 14.34
CA ALA A 24 36.84 0.63 14.55
C ALA A 24 37.89 1.46 13.80
N GLY A 25 37.63 1.74 12.52
CA GLY A 25 38.30 2.84 11.82
C GLY A 25 37.78 4.17 12.37
N ALA A 26 38.65 5.15 12.54
CA ALA A 26 38.34 6.47 13.09
C ALA A 26 37.48 7.38 12.18
N GLY A 27 36.55 6.81 11.43
CA GLY A 27 35.48 7.52 10.73
C GLY A 27 34.16 7.10 11.36
N GLY A 28 33.54 8.01 12.12
CA GLY A 28 32.35 7.71 12.92
C GLY A 28 31.28 7.00 12.09
N VAL A 29 30.79 5.87 12.63
CA VAL A 29 29.45 5.40 12.31
C VAL A 29 28.50 6.47 12.81
N ALA A 30 28.07 7.35 11.91
CA ALA A 30 26.87 8.12 12.11
C ALA A 30 25.75 7.09 12.28
N HIS A 31 25.40 6.78 13.54
CA HIS A 31 24.15 6.11 13.84
C HIS A 31 23.06 7.01 13.26
N ALA A 32 22.58 6.67 12.07
CA ALA A 32 21.29 7.13 11.61
C ALA A 32 20.32 6.69 12.70
N ALA A 33 19.82 7.66 13.48
CA ALA A 33 18.76 7.38 14.43
C ALA A 33 17.63 6.69 13.65
N PRO A 34 17.05 5.60 14.15
CA PRO A 34 15.93 4.94 13.48
C PRO A 34 14.86 5.99 13.19
N ARG A 35 14.59 6.23 11.91
CA ARG A 35 13.53 7.14 11.46
C ARG A 35 12.23 6.45 11.84
N ALA A 36 11.56 6.99 12.87
CA ALA A 36 10.32 6.44 13.42
C ALA A 36 9.26 6.23 12.32
N ALA A 37 8.45 5.18 12.52
CA ALA A 37 7.37 4.81 11.63
C ALA A 37 6.51 6.04 11.32
N ARG A 38 6.42 6.38 10.03
CA ARG A 38 5.70 7.57 9.55
C ARG A 38 4.32 7.14 9.10
N ARG A 39 3.29 7.61 9.79
CA ARG A 39 1.89 7.52 9.36
C ARG A 39 1.47 8.84 8.73
N ILE A 40 0.82 8.78 7.57
CA ILE A 40 0.31 9.94 6.83
C ILE A 40 -1.16 9.66 6.52
N THR A 41 -2.04 10.60 6.86
CA THR A 41 -3.46 10.56 6.48
C THR A 41 -3.68 11.59 5.38
N LEU A 42 -4.30 11.18 4.27
CA LEU A 42 -4.64 12.04 3.15
C LEU A 42 -6.11 11.86 2.79
N THR A 43 -6.76 12.93 2.35
CA THR A 43 -8.08 12.89 1.73
C THR A 43 -7.90 13.07 0.23
N GLY A 44 -8.50 12.19 -0.58
CA GLY A 44 -8.47 12.33 -2.02
C GLY A 44 -9.83 12.70 -2.60
N ARG A 45 -9.81 13.61 -3.57
CA ARG A 45 -10.98 13.96 -4.40
C ARG A 45 -10.68 13.65 -5.85
N ARG A 46 -11.55 12.87 -6.48
CA ARG A 46 -11.35 12.40 -7.85
C ARG A 46 -11.40 13.57 -8.83
N THR A 47 -10.40 13.66 -9.69
CA THR A 47 -10.30 14.67 -10.75
C THR A 47 -10.30 14.07 -12.16
N GLY A 48 -10.08 12.76 -12.29
CA GLY A 48 -10.20 12.08 -13.58
C GLY A 48 -10.26 10.58 -13.43
N ALA A 49 -11.03 9.93 -14.29
CA ALA A 49 -11.09 8.49 -14.42
C ALA A 49 -11.61 8.09 -15.80
N ASN A 50 -11.23 6.91 -16.28
CA ASN A 50 -11.84 6.27 -17.45
C ASN A 50 -12.37 4.87 -17.13
N ILE A 51 -12.84 4.66 -15.89
CA ILE A 51 -13.43 3.40 -15.47
C ILE A 51 -14.63 3.09 -16.38
N PRO A 52 -14.65 1.96 -17.10
CA PRO A 52 -15.79 1.59 -17.92
C PRO A 52 -16.98 1.17 -17.04
N GLU A 53 -18.20 1.33 -17.56
CA GLU A 53 -19.42 0.85 -16.90
C GLU A 53 -19.50 -0.68 -16.78
N VAL A 54 -18.65 -1.40 -17.49
CA VAL A 54 -18.46 -2.85 -17.38
C VAL A 54 -16.97 -3.13 -17.50
N LEU A 55 -16.37 -3.66 -16.44
CA LEU A 55 -14.97 -4.09 -16.48
C LEU A 55 -14.80 -5.23 -17.50
N THR A 56 -13.72 -5.17 -18.27
CA THR A 56 -13.35 -6.22 -19.23
C THR A 56 -11.97 -6.73 -18.87
N VAL A 57 -11.80 -8.05 -18.81
CA VAL A 57 -10.50 -8.67 -18.53
C VAL A 57 -9.46 -8.19 -19.53
N GLY A 58 -8.31 -7.73 -19.04
CA GLY A 58 -7.21 -7.26 -19.87
C GLY A 58 -7.35 -5.83 -20.39
N VAL A 59 -8.47 -5.14 -20.14
CA VAL A 59 -8.67 -3.73 -20.54
C VAL A 59 -8.34 -2.82 -19.36
N PRO A 60 -7.25 -2.04 -19.43
CA PRO A 60 -6.86 -1.20 -18.32
C PRO A 60 -7.73 0.05 -18.18
N TYR A 61 -7.78 0.57 -16.97
CA TYR A 61 -8.35 1.89 -16.66
C TYR A 61 -7.44 2.64 -15.66
N PHE A 62 -7.65 3.94 -15.55
CA PHE A 62 -6.96 4.80 -14.60
C PHE A 62 -7.95 5.58 -13.73
N VAL A 63 -7.45 6.00 -12.57
CA VAL A 63 -8.07 7.00 -11.72
C VAL A 63 -7.02 7.99 -11.25
N ARG A 64 -7.45 9.24 -11.04
CA ARG A 64 -6.64 10.33 -10.54
C ARG A 64 -7.39 11.09 -9.46
N TYR A 65 -6.71 11.39 -8.36
CA TYR A 65 -7.22 12.23 -7.28
C TYR A 65 -6.28 13.40 -7.01
N GLU A 66 -6.84 14.54 -6.62
CA GLU A 66 -6.12 15.56 -5.85
C GLU A 66 -6.10 15.12 -4.38
N LEU A 67 -4.96 15.29 -3.71
CA LEU A 67 -4.76 14.88 -2.32
C LEU A 67 -4.62 16.10 -1.43
N SER A 68 -5.29 16.06 -0.29
CA SER A 68 -5.17 17.04 0.79
C SER A 68 -4.78 16.38 2.10
N ASP A 69 -4.07 17.10 2.97
CA ASP A 69 -3.73 16.65 4.32
C ASP A 69 -4.91 16.78 5.30
N GLU A 70 -4.67 16.49 6.59
CA GLU A 70 -5.67 16.61 7.66
C GLU A 70 -6.11 18.05 7.94
N GLN A 71 -5.35 19.05 7.48
CA GLN A 71 -5.69 20.47 7.57
C GLN A 71 -6.49 20.94 6.35
N GLY A 72 -6.62 20.11 5.31
CA GLY A 72 -7.30 20.42 4.06
C GLY A 72 -6.41 21.12 3.04
N GLU A 73 -5.11 21.25 3.30
CA GLU A 73 -4.17 21.82 2.35
C GLU A 73 -3.86 20.81 1.26
N SER A 74 -3.79 21.27 0.01
CA SER A 74 -3.40 20.41 -1.12
C SER A 74 -1.93 20.02 -1.00
N VAL A 75 -1.64 18.73 -1.01
CA VAL A 75 -0.27 18.19 -0.81
C VAL A 75 0.21 17.28 -1.95
N GLY A 76 -0.60 17.09 -3.00
CA GLY A 76 -0.20 16.31 -4.15
C GLY A 76 -1.32 15.66 -4.94
N THR A 77 -0.99 14.56 -5.62
CA THR A 77 -1.94 13.79 -6.42
C THR A 77 -1.75 12.28 -6.26
N GLU A 78 -2.84 11.55 -6.43
CA GLU A 78 -2.86 10.10 -6.57
C GLU A 78 -3.08 9.75 -8.05
N ASN A 79 -2.32 8.80 -8.59
CA ASN A 79 -2.60 8.19 -9.88
C ASN A 79 -2.54 6.67 -9.74
N ALA A 80 -3.62 5.97 -10.10
CA ALA A 80 -3.65 4.52 -10.12
C ALA A 80 -3.94 4.01 -11.53
N HIS A 81 -3.21 2.97 -11.93
CA HIS A 81 -3.46 2.21 -13.15
C HIS A 81 -3.92 0.81 -12.75
N CYS A 82 -5.05 0.38 -13.29
CA CYS A 82 -5.77 -0.80 -12.88
C CYS A 82 -6.01 -1.72 -14.07
N LEU A 83 -5.81 -3.02 -13.86
CA LEU A 83 -6.00 -4.08 -14.84
C LEU A 83 -6.94 -5.14 -14.25
N PRO A 84 -8.18 -5.23 -14.72
CA PRO A 84 -9.05 -6.36 -14.40
C PRO A 84 -8.42 -7.67 -14.92
N VAL A 85 -8.22 -8.62 -14.02
CA VAL A 85 -7.67 -9.95 -14.35
C VAL A 85 -8.72 -11.05 -14.27
N VAL A 86 -9.78 -10.81 -13.47
CA VAL A 86 -10.97 -11.66 -13.41
C VAL A 86 -12.18 -10.74 -13.37
N VAL A 87 -13.20 -11.03 -14.17
CA VAL A 87 -14.49 -10.35 -14.13
C VAL A 87 -15.57 -11.42 -14.14
N GLY A 88 -16.43 -11.41 -13.13
CA GLY A 88 -17.55 -12.33 -13.00
C GLY A 88 -18.77 -11.64 -12.38
N LEU A 89 -19.87 -12.38 -12.33
CA LEU A 89 -21.12 -11.91 -11.73
C LEU A 89 -20.99 -11.68 -10.22
N ASP A 90 -20.03 -12.36 -9.58
CA ASP A 90 -19.78 -12.32 -8.14
C ASP A 90 -18.67 -11.34 -7.72
N GLY A 91 -18.05 -10.66 -8.69
CA GLY A 91 -17.02 -9.66 -8.44
C GLY A 91 -15.95 -9.60 -9.53
N SER A 92 -15.06 -8.63 -9.40
CA SER A 92 -13.90 -8.50 -10.27
C SER A 92 -12.62 -8.45 -9.44
N SER A 93 -11.61 -9.19 -9.87
CA SER A 93 -10.26 -9.06 -9.32
C SER A 93 -9.45 -8.11 -10.20
N VAL A 94 -8.83 -7.13 -9.57
CA VAL A 94 -8.08 -6.06 -10.23
C VAL A 94 -6.65 -6.05 -9.70
N LEU A 95 -5.68 -6.08 -10.61
CA LEU A 95 -4.30 -5.72 -10.31
C LEU A 95 -4.14 -4.22 -10.46
N ALA A 96 -3.50 -3.54 -9.51
CA ALA A 96 -3.31 -2.11 -9.59
C ALA A 96 -1.90 -1.69 -9.16
N THR A 97 -1.41 -0.65 -9.83
CA THR A 97 -0.22 0.12 -9.44
C THR A 97 -0.64 1.54 -9.12
N LEU A 98 -0.05 2.11 -8.08
CA LEU A 98 -0.38 3.40 -7.50
C LEU A 98 0.89 4.25 -7.43
N VAL A 99 0.74 5.53 -7.76
CA VAL A 99 1.76 6.56 -7.52
C VAL A 99 1.11 7.71 -6.75
N LEU A 100 1.63 7.98 -5.56
CA LEU A 100 1.38 9.23 -4.84
C LEU A 100 2.50 10.19 -5.20
N SER A 101 2.15 11.30 -5.85
CA SER A 101 3.07 12.40 -6.13
C SER A 101 2.80 13.51 -5.15
N LEU A 102 3.59 13.57 -4.07
CA LEU A 102 3.47 14.53 -2.99
C LEU A 102 4.50 15.66 -3.17
N ASP A 103 4.30 16.76 -2.47
CA ASP A 103 5.20 17.94 -2.55
C ASP A 103 6.65 17.65 -2.13
N ASP A 104 6.86 16.63 -1.28
CA ASP A 104 8.17 16.21 -0.76
C ASP A 104 8.68 14.88 -1.34
N GLY A 105 8.03 14.35 -2.40
CA GLY A 105 8.52 13.20 -3.15
C GLY A 105 7.43 12.27 -3.68
N LEU A 106 7.86 11.12 -4.23
CA LEU A 106 6.97 10.09 -4.78
C LEU A 106 6.90 8.87 -3.87
N ILE A 107 5.73 8.25 -3.78
CA ILE A 107 5.53 6.90 -3.24
C ILE A 107 4.91 6.03 -4.32
N THR A 108 5.51 4.87 -4.60
CA THR A 108 4.96 3.86 -5.51
C THR A 108 4.43 2.67 -4.71
N ALA A 109 3.32 2.09 -5.16
CA ALA A 109 2.74 0.93 -4.50
C ALA A 109 2.01 0.01 -5.50
N ALA A 110 1.80 -1.24 -5.13
CA ALA A 110 1.10 -2.22 -5.96
C ALA A 110 0.18 -3.14 -5.13
N THR A 111 -0.84 -3.69 -5.78
CA THR A 111 -1.81 -4.58 -5.13
C THR A 111 -2.54 -5.48 -6.13
N ALA A 112 -3.24 -6.47 -5.57
CA ALA A 112 -4.36 -7.18 -6.17
C ALA A 112 -5.54 -7.11 -5.20
N PHE A 113 -6.71 -6.65 -5.63
CA PHE A 113 -7.90 -6.58 -4.76
C PHE A 113 -9.16 -7.10 -5.44
N GLN A 114 -10.16 -7.40 -4.61
CA GLN A 114 -11.53 -7.69 -5.06
C GLN A 114 -12.33 -6.38 -5.06
N ARG A 115 -12.87 -6.02 -6.22
CA ARG A 115 -13.77 -4.88 -6.34
C ARG A 115 -15.19 -5.33 -5.97
N PRO A 116 -15.85 -4.69 -4.98
CA PRO A 116 -17.15 -5.12 -4.47
C PRO A 116 -18.28 -5.00 -5.49
N LEU A 117 -19.37 -5.73 -5.22
CA LEU A 117 -20.54 -5.84 -6.11
C LEU A 117 -21.46 -4.60 -6.07
N PRO A 118 -22.09 -4.25 -7.20
CA PRO A 118 -21.85 -4.80 -8.53
C PRO A 118 -20.51 -4.30 -9.08
N ALA A 119 -19.56 -5.21 -9.32
CA ALA A 119 -18.22 -4.86 -9.78
C ALA A 119 -18.24 -4.32 -11.22
N VAL A 120 -19.37 -4.50 -11.91
CA VAL A 120 -19.68 -3.96 -13.22
C VAL A 120 -19.87 -2.44 -13.17
N THR A 121 -20.72 -1.89 -12.30
CA THR A 121 -21.05 -0.46 -12.33
C THR A 121 -20.38 0.31 -11.19
N GLU A 122 -19.69 1.39 -11.53
CA GLU A 122 -19.37 2.42 -10.54
C GLU A 122 -20.58 3.34 -10.38
N SER A 123 -21.62 2.86 -9.70
CA SER A 123 -22.82 3.66 -9.49
C SER A 123 -22.48 4.91 -8.64
N PRO A 124 -22.72 6.13 -9.14
CA PRO A 124 -22.61 7.33 -8.31
C PRO A 124 -23.73 7.38 -7.25
N VAL A 125 -24.79 6.59 -7.43
CA VAL A 125 -25.95 6.52 -6.53
C VAL A 125 -25.79 5.31 -5.61
N ASN A 126 -25.85 5.53 -4.30
CA ASN A 126 -25.74 4.51 -3.25
C ASN A 126 -24.45 3.69 -3.28
N ALA A 127 -23.33 4.30 -3.67
CA ALA A 127 -22.00 3.69 -3.56
C ALA A 127 -21.79 3.17 -2.13
N GLN A 128 -21.46 1.89 -1.99
CA GLN A 128 -21.16 1.29 -0.70
C GLN A 128 -19.70 1.55 -0.35
N PRO A 129 -19.40 2.00 0.88
CA PRO A 129 -18.03 2.15 1.33
C PRO A 129 -17.29 0.82 1.25
N TRP A 130 -16.03 0.87 0.82
CA TRP A 130 -15.17 -0.30 0.74
C TRP A 130 -13.71 0.10 0.82
N SER A 131 -12.84 -0.85 1.13
CA SER A 131 -11.42 -0.58 1.30
C SER A 131 -10.54 -1.64 0.69
N HIS A 132 -9.30 -1.26 0.40
CA HIS A 132 -8.25 -2.17 -0.02
C HIS A 132 -6.87 -1.62 0.34
N VAL A 133 -5.87 -2.49 0.28
CA VAL A 133 -4.50 -2.20 0.73
C VAL A 133 -3.52 -2.38 -0.43
N PHE A 134 -2.60 -1.44 -0.58
CA PHE A 134 -1.41 -1.57 -1.41
C PHE A 134 -0.18 -1.82 -0.56
N ALA A 135 0.75 -2.62 -1.10
CA ALA A 135 2.11 -2.69 -0.58
C ALA A 135 2.95 -1.59 -1.25
N VAL A 136 3.64 -0.78 -0.45
CA VAL A 136 4.59 0.22 -0.94
C VAL A 136 5.78 -0.50 -1.56
N THR A 137 6.12 -0.14 -2.79
CA THR A 137 7.20 -0.75 -3.58
C THR A 137 8.43 0.13 -3.72
N GLY A 138 8.37 1.37 -3.27
CA GLY A 138 9.50 2.30 -3.25
C GLY A 138 9.05 3.76 -3.22
N GLY A 139 10.00 4.68 -3.21
CA GLY A 139 9.75 6.11 -3.24
C GLY A 139 11.00 6.93 -3.57
N THR A 140 10.83 8.25 -3.66
CA THR A 140 11.89 9.23 -3.94
C THR A 140 11.93 10.30 -2.85
N GLU A 141 13.04 11.05 -2.78
CA GLU A 141 13.18 12.22 -1.90
C GLU A 141 12.88 11.88 -0.42
N ALA A 142 11.86 12.48 0.19
CA ALA A 142 11.49 12.19 1.59
C ALA A 142 11.03 10.73 1.82
N TYR A 143 10.83 9.97 0.75
CA TYR A 143 10.37 8.59 0.72
C TYR A 143 11.39 7.62 0.08
N GLU A 144 12.65 8.01 -0.07
CA GLU A 144 13.69 7.10 -0.54
C GLU A 144 13.79 5.87 0.38
N GLY A 145 13.76 4.67 -0.22
CA GLY A 145 13.76 3.40 0.53
C GLY A 145 12.45 3.08 1.28
N ALA A 146 11.35 3.82 1.02
CA ALA A 146 10.07 3.58 1.67
C ALA A 146 9.56 2.14 1.43
N VAL A 147 9.15 1.50 2.52
CA VAL A 147 8.46 0.21 2.56
C VAL A 147 7.29 0.36 3.54
N GLY A 148 6.17 -0.32 3.29
CA GLY A 148 4.98 -0.17 4.11
C GLY A 148 3.70 -0.50 3.35
N SER A 149 2.60 0.12 3.75
CA SER A 149 1.30 -0.08 3.13
C SER A 149 0.53 1.23 2.96
N ILE A 150 -0.36 1.24 1.96
CA ILE A 150 -1.34 2.30 1.77
C ILE A 150 -2.72 1.65 1.84
N THR A 151 -3.50 1.99 2.85
CA THR A 151 -4.93 1.63 2.91
C THR A 151 -5.72 2.74 2.23
N ILE A 152 -6.60 2.37 1.30
CA ILE A 152 -7.54 3.31 0.67
C ILE A 152 -8.94 2.92 1.08
N ASP A 153 -9.62 3.83 1.78
CA ASP A 153 -11.03 3.75 2.13
C ASP A 153 -11.82 4.60 1.14
N HIS A 154 -12.63 3.96 0.30
CA HIS A 154 -13.53 4.64 -0.63
C HIS A 154 -14.82 4.98 0.11
N LEU A 155 -15.02 6.26 0.43
CA LEU A 155 -16.19 6.73 1.17
C LEU A 155 -17.40 6.92 0.25
N THR A 156 -17.13 7.49 -0.92
CA THR A 156 -18.09 7.66 -2.00
C THR A 156 -17.43 7.22 -3.31
N ARG A 157 -18.11 7.45 -4.44
CA ARG A 157 -17.49 7.22 -5.76
C ARG A 157 -16.25 8.11 -5.96
N ASP A 158 -16.32 9.37 -5.53
CA ASP A 158 -15.37 10.40 -5.90
C ASP A 158 -14.48 10.86 -4.74
N GLU A 159 -14.69 10.32 -3.54
CA GLU A 159 -13.95 10.66 -2.33
C GLU A 159 -13.36 9.41 -1.67
N ASN A 160 -12.07 9.50 -1.34
CA ASN A 160 -11.36 8.46 -0.59
C ASN A 160 -10.54 9.07 0.55
N VAL A 161 -10.19 8.21 1.51
CA VAL A 161 -9.18 8.51 2.54
C VAL A 161 -8.05 7.51 2.37
N LEU A 162 -6.83 8.02 2.33
CA LEU A 162 -5.62 7.22 2.26
C LEU A 162 -4.92 7.26 3.62
N THR A 163 -4.60 6.09 4.15
CA THR A 163 -3.68 5.95 5.28
C THR A 163 -2.40 5.32 4.75
N VAL A 164 -1.30 6.06 4.78
CA VAL A 164 0.04 5.58 4.43
C VAL A 164 0.78 5.25 5.72
N ASP A 165 1.09 3.97 5.93
CA ASP A 165 1.88 3.49 7.05
C ASP A 165 3.25 3.03 6.52
N LEU A 166 4.31 3.81 6.80
CA LEU A 166 5.68 3.51 6.39
C LEU A 166 6.48 2.88 7.53
N ALA A 167 7.18 1.79 7.23
CA ALA A 167 8.09 1.12 8.14
C ALA A 167 9.42 1.87 8.28
N ASP A 168 10.07 1.72 9.44
CA ASP A 168 11.43 2.18 9.66
C ASP A 168 12.36 1.51 8.65
N ALA A 169 13.09 2.30 7.88
CA ALA A 169 14.20 1.82 7.07
C ALA A 169 15.33 1.37 8.02
N SER A 170 15.24 0.13 8.50
CA SER A 170 16.31 -0.54 9.22
C SER A 170 17.14 -1.31 8.20
N LEU A 171 18.23 -0.68 7.74
CA LEU A 171 19.32 -1.33 7.02
C LEU A 171 20.59 -1.26 7.87
#